data_AF-A0A936E388-F1
#
_entry.id   AF-A0A936E388-F1
#
_cell.length_a   1.000
_cell.length_b   1.000
_cell.length_c   1.000
_cell.angle_alpha   90.00
_cell.angle_beta   90.00
_cell.angle_gamma   90.00
#
_symmetry.space_group_name_H-M   'P 1'
#
loop_
_entity.id
_entity.type
_entity.pdbx_description
1 polymer ?
#
loop_
_entity_poly.entity_id
_entity_poly.type
_entity_poly.pdbx_seq_one_letter_code
_entity_poly.pdbx_strand_id
1 'polypeptide(L)'
;MIYLAGITKNDRQGMITFIKEVIDESGGWISNFTLFSNISIGVDFVIPAGNSLRLLAALESGGLQLNESGRRDIETQANLQDQSSETGSEVTVRMNVTFVHDDPDLRIPIPAIPG
;
A
#
# COMPACT_ATOMS: atom_id res chain seq x y z
N MET A 1 -3.88 10.97 -6.71
CA MET A 1 -4.03 9.64 -6.06
C MET A 1 -3.26 8.63 -6.89
N ILE A 2 -2.33 7.90 -6.25
CA ILE A 2 -1.46 6.93 -6.91
C ILE A 2 -1.98 5.51 -6.68
N TYR A 3 -1.88 4.67 -7.70
CA TYR A 3 -2.21 3.24 -7.61
C TYR A 3 -0.95 2.40 -7.48
N LEU A 4 -0.82 1.72 -6.35
CA LEU A 4 0.26 0.79 -6.07
C LEU A 4 -0.30 -0.62 -6.00
N ALA A 5 0.41 -1.58 -6.57
CA ALA A 5 0.07 -2.99 -6.47
C ALA A 5 1.29 -3.75 -5.99
N GLY A 6 1.10 -4.64 -5.03
CA GLY A 6 2.16 -5.49 -4.47
C GLY A 6 1.78 -6.96 -4.54
N ILE A 7 2.76 -7.82 -4.84
CA ILE A 7 2.60 -9.27 -4.80
C ILE A 7 3.58 -9.82 -3.76
N THR A 8 3.13 -10.75 -2.92
CA THR A 8 4.00 -11.41 -1.94
C THR A 8 3.62 -12.88 -1.74
N LYS A 9 4.59 -13.66 -1.27
CA LYS A 9 4.41 -15.05 -0.80
C LYS A 9 4.43 -15.17 0.72
N ASN A 10 4.59 -14.05 1.43
CA ASN A 10 4.66 -14.03 2.88
C ASN A 10 3.28 -14.28 3.49
N ASP A 11 3.27 -14.67 4.78
CA ASP A 11 2.04 -14.84 5.54
C ASP A 11 1.21 -13.54 5.52
N ARG A 12 -0.11 -13.72 5.33
CA ARG A 12 -1.05 -12.62 5.18
C ARG A 12 -1.14 -11.75 6.43
N GLN A 13 -1.22 -12.34 7.61
CA GLN A 13 -1.39 -11.57 8.85
C GLN A 13 -0.13 -10.81 9.20
N GLY A 14 1.03 -11.46 9.07
CA GLY A 14 2.34 -10.84 9.21
C GLY A 14 2.51 -9.66 8.25
N MET A 15 2.17 -9.86 6.98
CA MET A 15 2.27 -8.80 5.98
C MET A 15 1.33 -7.62 6.22
N ILE A 16 0.09 -7.87 6.65
CA ILE A 16 -0.85 -6.80 7.01
C ILE A 16 -0.28 -5.95 8.16
N THR A 17 0.31 -6.60 9.17
CA THR A 17 0.92 -5.92 10.32
C THR A 17 2.12 -5.11 9.86
N PHE A 18 3.01 -5.72 9.08
CA PHE A 18 4.18 -5.06 8.50
C PHE A 18 3.82 -3.82 7.66
N ILE A 19 2.82 -3.91 6.78
CA ILE A 19 2.37 -2.77 5.96
C ILE A 19 1.90 -1.61 6.85
N LYS A 20 1.14 -1.91 7.92
CA LYS A 20 0.67 -0.89 8.85
C LYS A 20 1.83 -0.19 9.56
N GLU A 21 2.79 -0.97 10.05
CA GLU A 21 3.99 -0.46 10.72
C GLU A 21 4.81 0.42 9.77
N VAL A 22 5.05 -0.03 8.54
CA VAL A 22 5.81 0.73 7.54
C VAL A 22 5.13 2.05 7.17
N ILE A 23 3.80 2.08 7.08
CA ILE A 23 3.05 3.32 6.84
C ILE A 23 3.19 4.28 8.03
N ASP A 24 3.04 3.78 9.26
CA ASP A 24 3.15 4.56 10.50
C ASP A 24 4.57 5.13 10.69
N GLU A 25 5.61 4.30 10.51
CA GLU A 25 7.02 4.70 10.57
C GLU A 25 7.41 5.71 9.48
N SER A 26 6.67 5.75 8.38
CA SER A 26 6.83 6.73 7.30
C SER A 26 6.08 8.04 7.60
N GLY A 27 5.45 8.16 8.77
CA GLY A 27 4.66 9.33 9.19
C GLY A 27 3.33 9.44 8.46
N GLY A 28 2.85 8.35 7.88
CA GLY A 28 1.57 8.29 7.19
C GLY A 28 0.45 7.75 8.07
N TRP A 29 -0.76 7.74 7.51
CA TRP A 29 -1.93 7.13 8.15
C TRP A 29 -2.81 6.43 7.12
N ILE A 30 -3.50 5.40 7.57
CA ILE A 30 -4.44 4.63 6.75
C ILE A 30 -5.80 5.32 6.79
N SER A 31 -6.35 5.63 5.62
CA SER A 31 -7.67 6.22 5.46
C SER A 31 -8.75 5.17 5.23
N ASN A 32 -8.40 4.03 4.61
CA ASN A 32 -9.31 2.91 4.41
C ASN A 32 -8.55 1.58 4.34
N PHE A 33 -9.18 0.51 4.82
CA PHE A 33 -8.61 -0.83 4.79
C PHE A 33 -9.70 -1.85 4.47
N THR A 34 -9.52 -2.60 3.38
CA THR A 34 -10.50 -3.55 2.86
C THR A 34 -9.88 -4.94 2.76
N LEU A 35 -10.52 -5.93 3.38
CA LEU A 35 -10.19 -7.33 3.20
C LEU A 35 -11.12 -7.92 2.13
N PHE A 36 -10.60 -8.29 0.96
CA PHE A 36 -11.41 -8.87 -0.11
C PHE A 36 -11.49 -10.40 0.02
N SER A 37 -10.35 -11.06 0.24
CA SER A 37 -10.25 -12.50 0.48
C SER A 37 -8.99 -12.85 1.27
N ASN A 38 -8.68 -14.14 1.38
CA ASN A 38 -7.36 -14.61 1.80
C ASN A 38 -6.26 -14.26 0.76
N ILE A 39 -6.61 -14.09 -0.51
CA ILE A 39 -5.66 -13.80 -1.60
C ILE A 39 -5.45 -12.30 -1.81
N SER A 40 -6.37 -11.42 -1.40
CA SER A 40 -6.20 -9.98 -1.67
C SER A 40 -6.75 -9.04 -0.59
N ILE A 41 -6.03 -7.93 -0.40
CA ILE A 41 -6.42 -6.79 0.43
C ILE A 41 -6.22 -5.47 -0.31
N GLY A 42 -6.95 -4.44 0.11
CA GLY A 42 -6.75 -3.05 -0.31
C GLY A 42 -6.48 -2.15 0.89
N VAL A 43 -5.54 -1.23 0.74
CA VAL A 43 -5.16 -0.23 1.77
C VAL A 43 -5.08 1.13 1.09
N ASP A 44 -5.93 2.06 1.49
CA ASP A 44 -5.79 3.46 1.11
C ASP A 44 -5.10 4.20 2.26
N PHE A 45 -4.07 4.99 1.96
CA PHE A 45 -3.30 5.72 2.95
C PHE A 45 -2.74 7.02 2.40
N VAL A 46 -2.32 7.89 3.31
CA VAL A 46 -1.64 9.16 3.01
C VAL A 46 -0.29 9.16 3.70
N ILE A 47 0.74 9.63 3.00
CA ILE A 47 2.10 9.77 3.54
C ILE A 47 2.71 11.12 3.10
N PRO A 48 3.63 11.71 3.88
CA PRO A 48 4.43 12.85 3.42
C PRO A 48 5.24 12.47 2.18
N ALA A 49 5.24 13.31 1.13
CA ALA A 49 5.96 12.97 -0.11
C ALA A 49 7.47 12.78 0.12
N GLY A 50 8.07 13.56 1.04
CA GLY A 50 9.48 13.40 1.46
C GLY A 50 9.82 12.03 2.09
N ASN A 51 8.83 11.28 2.58
CA ASN A 51 9.03 9.93 3.14
C ASN A 51 8.62 8.82 2.17
N SER A 52 8.10 9.16 0.98
CA SER A 52 7.50 8.20 0.05
C SER A 52 8.49 7.20 -0.55
N LEU A 53 9.74 7.63 -0.81
CA LEU A 53 10.81 6.74 -1.27
C LEU A 53 11.26 5.76 -0.19
N ARG A 54 11.28 6.19 1.08
CA ARG A 54 11.59 5.33 2.22
C ARG A 54 10.51 4.26 2.39
N LEU A 55 9.24 4.63 2.24
CA LEU A 55 8.12 3.69 2.26
C LEU A 55 8.29 2.61 1.18
N LEU A 56 8.57 3.00 -0.07
CA LEU A 56 8.78 2.06 -1.17
C LEU A 56 9.90 1.06 -0.86
N ALA A 57 11.07 1.55 -0.44
CA ALA A 57 12.21 0.71 -0.11
C ALA A 57 11.90 -0.24 1.06
N ALA A 58 11.18 0.23 2.08
CA ALA A 58 10.74 -0.61 3.19
C ALA A 58 9.80 -1.72 2.72
N LEU A 59 8.76 -1.40 1.94
CA LEU A 59 7.82 -2.39 1.40
C LEU A 59 8.53 -3.46 0.55
N GLU A 60 9.46 -3.06 -0.33
CA GLU A 60 10.24 -3.99 -1.14
C GLU A 60 11.16 -4.87 -0.29
N SER A 61 11.84 -4.29 0.71
CA SER A 61 12.70 -5.04 1.64
C SER A 61 11.90 -6.04 2.49
N GLY A 62 10.63 -5.77 2.75
CA GLY A 62 9.70 -6.67 3.43
C GLY A 62 9.17 -7.81 2.55
N GLY A 63 9.54 -7.85 1.27
CA GLY A 63 9.15 -8.91 0.34
C GLY A 63 7.86 -8.64 -0.42
N LEU A 64 7.44 -7.38 -0.58
CA LEU A 64 6.47 -7.01 -1.61
C LEU A 64 7.19 -6.76 -2.94
N GLN A 65 6.73 -7.42 -4.00
CA GLN A 65 7.08 -7.06 -5.36
C GLN A 65 6.09 -6.02 -5.85
N LEU A 66 6.53 -4.76 -5.96
CA LEU A 66 5.69 -3.64 -6.34
C LEU A 66 5.61 -3.49 -7.87
N ASN A 67 4.45 -3.04 -8.37
CA ASN A 67 4.28 -2.73 -9.78
C ASN A 67 5.09 -1.48 -10.19
N GLU A 68 5.67 -1.54 -11.38
CA GLU A 68 6.57 -0.47 -11.85
C GLU A 68 5.85 0.88 -12.00
N SER A 69 4.59 0.90 -12.43
CA SER A 69 3.84 2.13 -12.64
C SER A 69 3.61 2.89 -11.33
N GLY A 70 3.17 2.20 -10.27
CA GLY A 70 2.94 2.82 -8.96
C GLY A 70 4.23 3.32 -8.32
N ARG A 71 5.32 2.55 -8.46
CA ARG A 71 6.67 2.95 -8.03
C ARG A 71 7.10 4.25 -8.72
N ARG A 72 6.98 4.32 -10.06
CA ARG A 72 7.36 5.48 -10.86
C ARG A 72 6.54 6.73 -10.51
N ASP A 73 5.24 6.57 -10.25
CA ASP A 73 4.36 7.68 -9.86
C ASP A 73 4.80 8.27 -8.51
N ILE A 74 5.15 7.41 -7.54
CA ILE A 74 5.66 7.85 -6.24
C ILE A 74 7.01 8.55 -6.39
N GLU A 75 7.94 7.97 -7.17
CA GLU A 75 9.24 8.58 -7.44
C GLU A 75 9.12 9.95 -8.11
N THR A 76 8.16 10.09 -9.04
CA THR A 76 7.89 11.36 -9.71
C THR A 76 7.39 12.40 -8.71
N GLN A 77 6.49 12.04 -7.80
CA GLN A 77 6.01 12.96 -6.76
C GLN A 77 7.10 13.36 -5.76
N ALA A 78 7.96 12.41 -5.35
CA ALA A 78 9.10 12.71 -4.49
C ALA A 78 10.04 13.73 -5.14
N ASN A 79 10.39 13.53 -6.41
CA ASN A 79 11.26 14.44 -7.16
C ASN A 79 10.64 15.84 -7.38
N LEU A 80 9.31 15.93 -7.48
CA LEU A 80 8.61 17.21 -7.57
C LEU A 80 8.66 17.97 -6.25
N GLN A 81 8.55 17.28 -5.10
CA GLN A 81 8.69 17.91 -3.80
C GLN A 81 10.12 18.36 -3.51
N ASP A 82 11.15 17.66 -3.99
CA ASP A 82 12.52 18.16 -3.84
C ASP A 82 12.75 19.49 -4.62
N GLN A 83 11.97 19.72 -5.67
CA GLN A 83 12.04 20.94 -6.49
C GLN A 83 11.14 22.07 -5.99
N SER A 84 10.02 21.76 -5.34
CA SER A 84 9.18 22.75 -4.69
C SER A 84 9.57 22.89 -3.22
N SER A 85 9.97 24.07 -2.76
CA SER A 85 10.20 24.33 -1.31
C SER A 85 8.92 24.24 -0.45
N GLU A 86 7.85 23.62 -0.95
CA GLU A 86 6.62 23.32 -0.24
C GLU A 86 6.86 22.19 0.75
N THR A 87 7.23 22.60 1.95
CA THR A 87 7.31 21.71 3.11
C THR A 87 5.89 21.25 3.45
N GLY A 88 5.60 19.94 3.31
CA GLY A 88 4.32 19.36 3.71
C GLY A 88 3.40 18.85 2.61
N SER A 89 3.87 18.68 1.36
CA SER A 89 3.10 17.92 0.35
C SER A 89 2.85 16.48 0.79
N GLU A 90 1.62 16.01 0.58
CA GLU A 90 1.14 14.69 0.94
C GLU A 90 0.80 13.87 -0.30
N VAL A 91 1.08 12.57 -0.25
CA VAL A 91 0.80 11.61 -1.32
C VAL A 91 -0.29 10.65 -0.85
N THR A 92 -1.44 10.70 -1.52
CA THR A 92 -2.51 9.72 -1.35
C THR A 92 -2.26 8.50 -2.23
N VAL A 93 -2.18 7.33 -1.61
CA VAL A 93 -1.91 6.05 -2.27
C VAL A 93 -3.07 5.08 -2.02
N ARG A 94 -3.50 4.37 -3.06
CA ARG A 94 -4.29 3.15 -2.96
C ARG A 94 -3.41 1.97 -3.31
N MET A 95 -3.20 1.10 -2.35
CA MET A 95 -2.39 -0.10 -2.50
C MET A 95 -3.27 -1.35 -2.51
N ASN A 96 -3.14 -2.17 -3.54
CA ASN A 96 -3.68 -3.53 -3.54
C ASN A 96 -2.54 -4.52 -3.32
N VAL A 97 -2.74 -5.47 -2.41
CA VAL A 97 -1.76 -6.53 -2.15
C VAL A 97 -2.38 -7.88 -2.49
N THR A 98 -1.63 -8.69 -3.23
CA THR A 98 -1.98 -10.05 -3.61
C THR A 98 -1.05 -11.04 -2.91
N PHE A 99 -1.64 -11.99 -2.20
CA PHE A 99 -0.96 -13.09 -1.51
C PHE A 99 -0.95 -14.32 -2.40
N VAL A 100 0.24 -14.82 -2.71
CA VAL A 100 0.42 -16.02 -3.52
C VAL A 100 0.63 -17.20 -2.58
N HIS A 101 -0.38 -18.07 -2.50
CA HIS A 101 -0.36 -19.33 -1.76
C HIS A 101 -1.19 -20.39 -2.51
N ASP A 102 -0.99 -21.66 -2.20
CA ASP A 102 -1.69 -22.78 -2.87
C ASP A 102 -3.10 -23.06 -2.30
N ASP A 103 -3.51 -22.35 -1.24
CA ASP A 103 -4.83 -22.52 -0.63
C ASP A 103 -5.97 -22.02 -1.53
N PRO A 104 -7.17 -22.65 -1.47
CA PRO A 104 -8.35 -22.18 -2.20
C PRO A 104 -8.76 -20.75 -1.78
N ASP A 105 -9.25 -19.96 -2.74
CA ASP A 105 -9.68 -18.56 -2.53
C ASP A 105 -10.94 -18.50 -1.64
N LEU A 106 -10.77 -17.99 -0.41
CA LEU A 106 -11.82 -17.74 0.57
C LEU A 106 -12.31 -16.30 0.42
N ARG A 107 -13.33 -16.10 -0.40
CA ARG A 107 -13.95 -14.78 -0.65
C ARG A 107 -14.88 -14.39 0.49
N ILE A 108 -14.86 -13.12 0.86
CA ILE A 108 -15.78 -12.56 1.87
C ILE A 108 -17.06 -12.12 1.13
N PRO A 109 -18.22 -12.79 1.36
CA PRO A 109 -19.47 -12.42 0.71
C PRO A 109 -20.00 -11.09 1.28
N ILE A 110 -20.53 -10.24 0.40
CA ILE A 110 -21.19 -8.99 0.78
C ILE A 110 -22.62 -9.34 1.21
N PRO A 111 -23.07 -9.01 2.44
CA PRO A 111 -24.45 -9.26 2.84
C PRO A 111 -25.41 -8.43 1.98
N ALA A 112 -26.49 -9.06 1.50
CA ALA A 112 -27.57 -8.35 0.83
C ALA A 112 -28.24 -7.37 1.82
N ILE A 113 -28.35 -6.10 1.44
CA ILE A 113 -29.06 -5.09 2.22
C ILE A 113 -30.57 -5.27 1.94
N PRO A 114 -31.42 -5.58 2.93
CA PRO A 114 -32.86 -5.57 2.72
C PRO A 114 -33.32 -4.12 2.46
N GLY A 115 -33.95 -3.90 1.30
CA GLY A 115 -34.65 -2.66 0.97
C GLY A 115 -36.13 -2.75 1.33
#